data_AF-A0A7W0QCI1-F1
#
_entry.id   AF-A0A7W0QCI1-F1
#
_cell.length_a   1.000
_cell.length_b   1.000
_cell.length_c   1.000
_cell.angle_alpha   90.00
_cell.angle_beta   90.00
_cell.angle_gamma   90.00
#
_symmetry.space_group_name_H-M   'P 1'
#
loop_
_entity.id
_entity.type
_entity.pdbx_description
1 polymer ?
#
loop_
_entity_poly.entity_id
_entity_poly.type
_entity_poly.pdbx_seq_one_letter_code
_entity_poly.pdbx_strand_id
1 'polypeptide(L)'
;MLPRLGFVVLAGWLVGACYAPTLRDCAVTCAAATECGGGQICGADGFCAAPDVAGTCGAMLDAAPATDVGATGDAPPPDASLCALGCSNGTCVGGVCVIDCSAPDSCPDDIVCAPNVPCRVLCGDRSCDNQIKCELASSCDIRCMGLGSCGDELICGKAPCTIACSGEQSCARRVKCKEACSCDVSCSGLEACGETPECPHGDTCRLGAGCTSSVPACNACP
;
A
#
# COMPACT_ATOMS: atom_id res chain seq x y z
N MET A 1 -42.44 -15.17 -43.50
CA MET A 1 -42.96 -14.80 -42.16
C MET A 1 -41.92 -13.88 -41.51
N LEU A 2 -42.37 -12.70 -41.07
CA LEU A 2 -41.57 -11.47 -40.91
C LEU A 2 -40.63 -11.44 -39.68
N PRO A 3 -39.55 -10.65 -39.73
CA PRO A 3 -38.65 -10.39 -38.60
C PRO A 3 -39.23 -9.34 -37.64
N ARG A 4 -39.04 -9.53 -36.33
CA ARG A 4 -39.35 -8.52 -35.30
C ARG A 4 -38.13 -7.60 -35.10
N LEU A 5 -38.23 -6.35 -35.58
CA LEU A 5 -37.34 -5.26 -35.21
C LEU A 5 -37.65 -4.81 -33.77
N GLY A 6 -36.68 -4.97 -32.87
CA GLY A 6 -36.70 -4.38 -31.54
C GLY A 6 -36.14 -2.97 -31.57
N PHE A 7 -36.96 -1.98 -31.20
CA PHE A 7 -36.58 -0.58 -31.00
C PHE A 7 -35.71 -0.46 -29.74
N VAL A 8 -34.46 -0.04 -29.88
CA VAL A 8 -33.59 0.34 -28.76
C VAL A 8 -33.75 1.86 -28.54
N VAL A 9 -34.36 2.22 -27.42
CA VAL A 9 -34.49 3.62 -26.97
C VAL A 9 -33.17 4.03 -26.31
N LEU A 10 -32.41 4.90 -26.99
CA LEU A 10 -31.24 5.58 -26.42
C LEU A 10 -31.72 6.69 -25.49
N ALA A 11 -31.74 6.42 -24.18
CA ALA A 11 -31.93 7.43 -23.15
C ALA A 11 -30.62 8.22 -22.96
N GLY A 12 -30.56 9.41 -23.53
CA GLY A 12 -29.45 10.36 -23.32
C GLY A 12 -29.47 10.93 -21.91
N TRP A 13 -28.50 10.53 -21.10
CA TRP A 13 -28.23 11.15 -19.81
C TRP A 13 -27.48 12.46 -20.03
N LEU A 14 -28.17 13.58 -19.81
CA LEU A 14 -27.56 14.90 -19.62
C LEU A 14 -26.79 14.85 -18.30
N VAL A 15 -25.46 14.71 -18.39
CA VAL A 15 -24.55 14.86 -17.25
C VAL A 15 -24.48 16.35 -16.92
N GLY A 16 -25.46 16.83 -16.16
CA GLY A 16 -25.34 18.10 -15.47
C GLY A 16 -24.23 17.94 -14.44
N ALA A 17 -23.02 18.38 -14.77
CA ALA A 17 -21.96 18.55 -13.80
C ALA A 17 -22.46 19.55 -12.76
N CYS A 18 -22.91 19.06 -11.61
CA CYS A 18 -23.17 19.86 -10.42
C CYS A 18 -21.83 20.40 -9.93
N TYR A 19 -21.33 21.45 -10.59
CA TYR A 19 -20.29 22.30 -10.03
C TYR A 19 -20.92 22.98 -8.81
N ALA A 20 -20.52 22.52 -7.62
CA ALA A 20 -20.98 23.04 -6.33
C ALA A 20 -20.01 24.16 -5.92
N PRO A 21 -20.37 25.45 -6.09
CA PRO A 21 -19.44 26.57 -5.99
C PRO A 21 -19.21 27.03 -4.54
N THR A 22 -19.31 26.12 -3.57
CA THR A 22 -19.06 26.42 -2.16
C THR A 22 -17.59 26.29 -1.77
N LEU A 23 -16.72 25.88 -2.69
CA LEU A 23 -15.28 25.98 -2.49
C LEU A 23 -14.79 27.40 -2.81
N ARG A 24 -13.85 27.87 -1.99
CA ARG A 24 -13.20 29.18 -2.07
C ARG A 24 -12.31 29.27 -3.31
N ASP A 25 -12.91 29.42 -4.49
CA ASP A 25 -12.18 29.41 -5.75
C ASP A 25 -11.57 30.79 -6.05
N CYS A 26 -10.53 31.16 -5.31
CA CYS A 26 -9.59 32.25 -5.64
C CYS A 26 -8.73 31.95 -6.90
N ALA A 27 -9.22 31.08 -7.81
CA ALA A 27 -8.49 30.57 -8.95
C ALA A 27 -8.82 31.32 -10.26
N VAL A 28 -9.94 32.04 -10.31
CA VAL A 28 -10.39 32.75 -11.51
C VAL A 28 -10.16 34.25 -11.32
N THR A 29 -9.31 34.83 -12.16
CA THR A 29 -9.08 36.28 -12.20
C THR A 29 -10.19 36.99 -12.96
N CYS A 30 -10.50 38.22 -12.56
CA CYS A 30 -11.52 39.06 -13.20
C CYS A 30 -11.09 40.53 -13.25
N ALA A 31 -11.55 41.23 -14.27
CA ALA A 31 -11.48 42.69 -14.40
C ALA A 31 -12.84 43.37 -14.09
N ALA A 32 -13.94 42.63 -14.21
CA ALA A 32 -15.29 43.13 -13.95
C ALA A 32 -16.21 42.06 -13.34
N ALA A 33 -17.24 42.49 -12.61
CA ALA A 33 -18.18 41.58 -11.94
C ALA A 33 -18.93 40.63 -12.89
N THR A 34 -19.09 41.01 -14.16
CA THR A 34 -19.77 40.18 -15.18
C THR A 34 -18.95 38.98 -15.63
N GLU A 35 -17.66 38.93 -15.30
CA GLU A 35 -16.77 37.81 -15.65
C GLU A 35 -16.89 36.65 -14.65
N CYS A 36 -17.54 36.89 -13.51
CA CYS A 36 -17.74 35.90 -12.47
C CYS A 36 -19.08 35.16 -12.63
N GLY A 37 -19.04 33.82 -12.60
CA GLY A 37 -20.22 32.97 -12.69
C GLY A 37 -20.83 32.63 -11.32
N GLY A 38 -22.07 32.15 -11.30
CA GLY A 38 -22.64 31.48 -10.12
C GLY A 38 -22.86 32.35 -8.87
N GLY A 39 -23.06 33.66 -9.04
CA GLY A 39 -23.28 34.58 -7.92
C GLY A 39 -22.01 35.04 -7.19
N GLN A 40 -20.83 34.75 -7.76
CA GLN A 40 -19.56 35.29 -7.30
C GLN A 40 -19.43 36.77 -7.68
N ILE A 41 -18.62 37.52 -6.92
CA ILE A 41 -18.30 38.91 -7.19
C ILE A 41 -16.80 39.06 -7.46
N CYS A 42 -16.45 39.98 -8.36
CA CYS A 42 -15.06 40.32 -8.63
C CYS A 42 -14.53 41.18 -7.47
N GLY A 43 -13.64 40.62 -6.67
CA GLY A 43 -13.02 41.31 -5.54
C GLY A 43 -12.05 42.39 -5.97
N ALA A 44 -11.70 43.30 -5.05
CA ALA A 44 -10.71 44.35 -5.30
C ALA A 44 -9.30 43.80 -5.57
N ASP A 45 -9.07 42.54 -5.23
CA ASP A 45 -7.88 41.74 -5.51
C ASP A 45 -7.87 41.12 -6.92
N GLY A 46 -8.93 41.32 -7.71
CA GLY A 46 -9.00 40.86 -9.09
C GLY A 46 -9.34 39.38 -9.22
N PHE A 47 -9.98 38.78 -8.23
CA PHE A 47 -10.43 37.38 -8.26
C PHE A 47 -11.93 37.25 -8.04
N CYS A 48 -12.56 36.29 -8.72
CA CYS A 48 -13.95 35.91 -8.49
C CYS A 48 -14.04 35.08 -7.21
N ALA A 49 -14.87 35.52 -6.26
CA ALA A 49 -15.11 34.76 -5.03
C ALA A 49 -16.54 34.98 -4.53
N ALA A 50 -16.97 34.16 -3.57
CA ALA A 50 -18.25 34.38 -2.90
C ALA A 50 -18.26 35.75 -2.17
N PRO A 51 -19.44 36.38 -1.99
CA PRO A 51 -19.53 37.75 -1.46
C PRO A 51 -18.89 37.96 -0.07
N ASP A 52 -18.79 36.91 0.74
CA ASP A 52 -18.21 36.91 2.08
C ASP A 52 -16.68 36.83 2.09
N VAL A 53 -16.03 36.52 0.97
CA VAL A 53 -14.58 36.32 0.84
C VAL A 53 -13.91 37.15 -0.27
N ALA A 54 -14.68 37.81 -1.14
CA ALA A 54 -14.12 38.64 -2.20
C ALA A 54 -13.26 39.81 -1.65
N GLY A 55 -12.10 40.04 -2.26
CA GLY A 55 -11.11 41.01 -1.79
C GLY A 55 -10.10 40.46 -0.77
N THR A 56 -10.17 39.17 -0.42
CA THR A 56 -9.24 38.53 0.53
C THR A 56 -8.35 37.43 -0.08
N CYS A 57 -8.52 37.12 -1.37
CA CYS A 57 -7.73 36.12 -2.10
C CYS A 57 -6.26 36.54 -2.26
N GLY A 58 -5.98 37.84 -2.43
CA GLY A 58 -4.61 38.34 -2.56
C GLY A 58 -3.73 38.11 -1.32
N ALA A 59 -4.33 37.95 -0.14
CA ALA A 59 -3.58 37.76 1.11
C ALA A 59 -3.03 36.32 1.30
N MET A 60 -3.47 35.35 0.50
CA MET A 60 -2.96 33.97 0.59
C MET A 60 -1.76 33.68 -0.32
N LEU A 61 -1.41 34.60 -1.23
CA LEU A 61 -0.30 34.43 -2.18
C LEU A 61 1.06 34.92 -1.66
N ASP A 62 1.10 35.61 -0.52
CA ASP A 62 2.33 36.04 0.15
C ASP A 62 2.53 35.29 1.48
N ALA A 63 2.52 33.96 1.43
CA ALA A 63 3.43 33.24 2.32
C ALA A 63 4.84 33.69 1.91
N ALA A 64 5.37 34.70 2.60
CA ALA A 64 6.71 35.22 2.40
C ALA A 64 7.66 34.02 2.17
N PRO A 65 8.57 34.08 1.17
CA PRO A 65 9.52 32.99 0.96
C PRO A 65 10.18 32.76 2.31
N ALA A 66 9.90 31.61 2.91
CA ALA A 66 10.56 31.22 4.13
C ALA A 66 12.05 31.31 3.79
N THR A 67 12.74 32.27 4.41
CA THR A 67 14.19 32.34 4.31
C THR A 67 14.68 30.97 4.71
N ASP A 68 15.22 30.27 3.72
CA ASP A 68 15.65 28.89 3.78
C ASP A 68 16.96 28.86 4.56
N VAL A 69 16.88 29.18 5.86
CA VAL A 69 18.02 29.18 6.76
C VAL A 69 18.26 27.73 7.18
N GLY A 70 18.85 26.96 6.27
CA GLY A 70 19.74 25.84 6.60
C GLY A 70 19.20 24.76 7.54
N ALA A 71 17.90 24.50 7.51
CA ALA A 71 17.35 23.27 8.07
C ALA A 71 16.91 22.38 6.90
N THR A 72 17.87 21.74 6.24
CA THR A 72 17.66 20.63 5.30
C THR A 72 17.12 19.37 6.00
N GLY A 73 16.38 19.55 7.10
CA GLY A 73 15.66 18.48 7.76
C GLY A 73 14.24 18.51 7.25
N ASP A 74 13.99 17.88 6.10
CA ASP A 74 12.66 17.47 5.70
C ASP A 74 11.98 16.90 6.94
N ALA A 75 10.92 17.55 7.41
CA ALA A 75 10.14 17.04 8.51
C ALA A 75 9.80 15.58 8.15
N PRO A 76 10.24 14.60 8.97
CA PRO A 76 10.13 13.21 8.58
C PRO A 76 8.67 12.94 8.23
N PRO A 77 8.38 12.26 7.11
CA PRO A 77 7.02 11.97 6.72
C PRO A 77 6.28 11.38 7.93
N PRO A 78 5.00 11.74 8.14
CA PRO A 78 4.26 11.43 9.37
C PRO A 78 4.32 9.94 9.78
N ASP A 79 4.56 9.07 8.80
CA ASP A 79 4.63 7.61 8.89
C ASP A 79 5.95 7.08 9.48
N ALA A 80 7.03 7.88 9.46
CA ALA A 80 8.32 7.49 10.03
C ALA A 80 8.23 7.28 11.56
N SER A 81 7.29 7.97 12.21
CA SER A 81 7.08 7.89 13.67
C SER A 81 6.49 6.55 14.10
N LEU A 82 5.57 5.98 13.33
CA LEU A 82 4.90 4.72 13.68
C LEU A 82 5.81 3.52 13.50
N CYS A 83 6.62 3.53 12.44
CA CYS A 83 7.57 2.46 12.15
C CYS A 83 8.69 2.40 13.21
N ALA A 84 9.23 3.54 13.65
CA ALA A 84 10.23 3.58 14.73
C ALA A 84 9.70 3.08 16.08
N LEU A 85 8.41 3.29 16.36
CA LEU A 85 7.76 2.80 17.59
C LEU A 85 7.44 1.30 17.54
N GLY A 86 7.05 0.79 16.37
CA GLY A 86 6.61 -0.60 16.20
C GLY A 86 7.71 -1.61 15.86
N CYS A 87 8.77 -1.19 15.18
CA CYS A 87 9.82 -2.07 14.66
C CYS A 87 10.88 -2.42 15.73
N SER A 88 10.51 -3.16 16.78
CA SER A 88 11.42 -3.48 17.88
C SER A 88 12.55 -4.44 17.51
N ASN A 89 12.35 -5.29 16.50
CA ASN A 89 13.28 -6.34 16.09
C ASN A 89 14.02 -6.02 14.77
N GLY A 90 13.99 -4.76 14.32
CA GLY A 90 14.54 -4.36 13.03
C GLY A 90 14.95 -2.90 12.97
N THR A 91 15.25 -2.44 11.76
CA THR A 91 15.56 -1.04 11.46
C THR A 91 14.46 -0.46 10.56
N CYS A 92 13.94 0.71 10.94
CA CYS A 92 12.99 1.41 10.10
C CYS A 92 13.72 2.14 8.95
N VAL A 93 13.44 1.76 7.70
CA VAL A 93 14.03 2.38 6.50
C VAL A 93 12.90 2.81 5.57
N GLY A 94 12.70 4.11 5.40
CA GLY A 94 11.67 4.65 4.51
C GLY A 94 10.25 4.21 4.86
N GLY A 95 9.94 4.07 6.16
CA GLY A 95 8.64 3.60 6.64
C GLY A 95 8.45 2.08 6.62
N VAL A 96 9.46 1.31 6.19
CA VAL A 96 9.45 -0.16 6.21
C VAL A 96 10.26 -0.66 7.40
N CYS A 97 9.70 -1.58 8.19
CA CYS A 97 10.42 -2.31 9.22
C CYS A 97 11.26 -3.40 8.55
N VAL A 98 12.57 -3.21 8.47
CA VAL A 98 13.51 -4.16 7.86
C VAL A 98 14.18 -4.98 8.96
N ILE A 99 13.96 -6.29 8.94
CA ILE A 99 14.56 -7.26 9.85
C ILE A 99 15.58 -8.06 9.02
N ASP A 100 16.86 -7.74 9.20
CA ASP A 100 17.96 -8.34 8.44
C ASP A 100 18.64 -9.43 9.27
N CYS A 101 18.29 -10.68 8.94
CA CYS A 101 18.86 -11.91 9.49
C CYS A 101 19.72 -12.61 8.42
N SER A 102 20.39 -11.86 7.54
CA SER A 102 21.18 -12.43 6.44
C SER A 102 22.48 -13.12 6.87
N ALA A 103 22.98 -12.80 8.07
CA ALA A 103 24.10 -13.54 8.66
C ALA A 103 23.64 -14.94 9.09
N PRO A 104 24.45 -16.00 8.93
CA PRO A 104 24.08 -17.35 9.33
C PRO A 104 23.67 -17.45 10.80
N ASP A 105 22.74 -18.36 11.12
CA ASP A 105 22.24 -18.61 12.48
C ASP A 105 21.64 -17.36 13.17
N SER A 106 21.15 -16.38 12.39
CA SER A 106 20.58 -15.15 12.94
C SER A 106 19.09 -15.24 13.22
N CYS A 107 18.62 -14.37 14.12
CA CYS A 107 17.23 -14.28 14.55
C CYS A 107 16.69 -15.63 15.08
N PRO A 108 17.25 -16.11 16.19
CA PRO A 108 16.89 -17.41 16.78
C PRO A 108 15.55 -17.38 17.53
N ASP A 109 14.81 -16.27 17.49
CA ASP A 109 13.52 -16.08 18.15
C ASP A 109 12.41 -15.86 17.12
N ASP A 110 11.15 -15.91 17.56
CA ASP A 110 10.01 -15.54 16.71
C ASP A 110 10.15 -14.11 16.15
N ILE A 111 9.89 -13.95 14.86
CA ILE A 111 9.84 -12.65 14.20
C ILE A 111 8.38 -12.20 14.15
N VAL A 112 8.06 -11.12 14.86
CA VAL A 112 6.71 -10.51 14.87
C VAL A 112 6.77 -9.13 14.22
N CYS A 113 6.08 -8.97 13.10
CA CYS A 113 6.01 -7.71 12.40
C CYS A 113 5.03 -6.74 13.07
N ALA A 114 5.41 -5.46 13.09
CA ALA A 114 4.63 -4.41 13.75
C ALA A 114 3.26 -4.16 13.08
N PRO A 115 2.23 -3.80 13.85
CA PRO A 115 0.92 -3.49 13.29
C PRO A 115 0.94 -2.26 12.39
N ASN A 116 0.27 -2.34 11.23
CA ASN A 116 0.11 -1.25 10.25
C ASN A 116 1.42 -0.69 9.67
N VAL A 117 2.52 -1.47 9.72
CA VAL A 117 3.81 -1.10 9.14
C VAL A 117 4.20 -2.14 8.09
N PRO A 118 4.70 -1.74 6.90
CA PRO A 118 5.29 -2.68 5.95
C PRO A 118 6.48 -3.40 6.58
N CYS A 119 6.51 -4.72 6.50
CA CYS A 119 7.57 -5.53 7.09
C CYS A 119 8.37 -6.22 5.99
N ARG A 120 9.70 -6.12 6.04
CA ARG A 120 10.62 -6.86 5.18
C ARG A 120 11.54 -7.72 6.04
N VAL A 121 11.60 -9.02 5.78
CA VAL A 121 12.44 -9.96 6.51
C VAL A 121 13.40 -10.64 5.53
N LEU A 122 14.71 -10.60 5.83
CA LEU A 122 15.75 -11.24 5.04
C LEU A 122 16.42 -12.34 5.87
N CYS A 123 16.34 -13.59 5.44
CA CYS A 123 16.86 -14.74 6.18
C CYS A 123 18.01 -15.42 5.41
N GLY A 124 19.18 -15.47 6.05
CA GLY A 124 20.37 -16.20 5.61
C GLY A 124 20.33 -17.68 5.97
N ASP A 125 21.49 -18.35 5.94
CA ASP A 125 21.57 -19.79 6.22
C ASP A 125 21.12 -20.11 7.65
N ARG A 126 20.20 -21.07 7.81
CA ARG A 126 19.63 -21.51 9.10
C ARG A 126 19.22 -20.33 9.99
N SER A 127 18.65 -19.31 9.36
CA SER A 127 18.22 -18.09 10.00
C SER A 127 16.70 -17.99 9.93
N CYS A 128 16.11 -17.29 10.90
CA CYS A 128 14.67 -17.24 11.08
C CYS A 128 14.09 -18.67 11.24
N ASP A 129 14.76 -19.50 12.05
CA ASP A 129 14.39 -20.91 12.24
C ASP A 129 13.09 -21.11 13.01
N ASN A 130 12.55 -20.03 13.61
CA ASN A 130 11.27 -19.99 14.30
C ASN A 130 10.18 -19.28 13.46
N GLN A 131 9.04 -18.98 14.07
CA GLN A 131 7.88 -18.47 13.35
C GLN A 131 8.08 -17.02 12.87
N ILE A 132 7.58 -16.71 11.67
CA ILE A 132 7.47 -15.33 11.18
C ILE A 132 6.00 -14.96 11.10
N LYS A 133 5.59 -13.95 11.89
CA LYS A 133 4.19 -13.53 12.08
C LYS A 133 3.97 -12.15 11.50
N CYS A 134 3.23 -12.11 10.39
CA CYS A 134 2.85 -10.91 9.66
C CYS A 134 1.35 -10.54 9.82
N GLU A 135 0.68 -11.07 10.86
CA GLU A 135 -0.78 -10.98 11.03
C GLU A 135 -1.33 -9.54 11.02
N LEU A 136 -0.55 -8.60 11.58
CA LEU A 136 -0.96 -7.21 11.76
C LEU A 136 -0.23 -6.23 10.83
N ALA A 137 0.76 -6.68 10.06
CA ALA A 137 1.52 -5.82 9.16
C ALA A 137 0.64 -5.27 8.02
N SER A 138 0.97 -4.09 7.48
CA SER A 138 0.23 -3.52 6.33
C SER A 138 0.66 -4.14 4.99
N SER A 139 1.83 -4.77 4.96
CA SER A 139 2.32 -5.66 3.92
C SER A 139 3.52 -6.46 4.46
N CYS A 140 3.82 -7.60 3.86
CA CYS A 140 4.89 -8.50 4.32
C CYS A 140 5.71 -9.02 3.13
N ASP A 141 7.02 -8.80 3.14
CA ASP A 141 8.00 -9.26 2.13
C ASP A 141 9.06 -10.12 2.84
N ILE A 142 8.96 -11.45 2.70
CA ILE A 142 9.85 -12.41 3.35
C ILE A 142 10.75 -13.07 2.30
N ARG A 143 12.06 -13.05 2.53
CA ARG A 143 13.06 -13.67 1.64
C ARG A 143 13.89 -14.70 2.40
N CYS A 144 13.62 -15.97 2.13
CA CYS A 144 14.30 -17.13 2.68
C CYS A 144 15.39 -17.57 1.68
N MET A 145 16.57 -16.95 1.79
CA MET A 145 17.62 -17.06 0.78
C MET A 145 18.65 -18.14 1.11
N GLY A 146 18.88 -18.41 2.40
CA GLY A 146 19.88 -19.38 2.84
C GLY A 146 19.36 -20.81 2.98
N LEU A 147 20.29 -21.76 3.10
CA LEU A 147 20.02 -23.17 3.36
C LEU A 147 19.20 -23.33 4.65
N GLY A 148 18.05 -23.99 4.57
CA GLY A 148 17.17 -24.23 5.71
C GLY A 148 16.59 -22.95 6.34
N SER A 149 16.68 -21.81 5.64
CA SER A 149 16.09 -20.55 6.13
C SER A 149 14.57 -20.63 6.25
N CYS A 150 14.00 -19.89 7.20
CA CYS A 150 12.56 -19.94 7.48
C CYS A 150 12.12 -21.39 7.82
N GLY A 151 12.82 -21.98 8.79
CA GLY A 151 12.69 -23.40 9.15
C GLY A 151 11.39 -23.79 9.83
N ASP A 152 10.59 -22.83 10.28
CA ASP A 152 9.27 -23.03 10.90
C ASP A 152 8.16 -22.26 10.15
N GLU A 153 7.00 -22.11 10.76
CA GLU A 153 5.77 -21.62 10.16
C GLU A 153 5.82 -20.13 9.78
N LEU A 154 5.41 -19.82 8.55
CA LEU A 154 5.22 -18.46 8.05
C LEU A 154 3.73 -18.11 8.09
N ILE A 155 3.34 -17.09 8.85
CA ILE A 155 1.94 -16.72 9.09
C ILE A 155 1.67 -15.34 8.49
N CYS A 156 1.00 -15.30 7.34
CA CYS A 156 0.55 -14.06 6.73
C CYS A 156 -0.78 -13.60 7.35
N GLY A 157 -0.91 -12.29 7.54
CA GLY A 157 -2.17 -11.65 7.95
C GLY A 157 -3.10 -11.36 6.79
N LYS A 158 -3.98 -10.38 6.97
CA LYS A 158 -4.92 -9.92 5.94
C LYS A 158 -4.25 -9.13 4.82
N ALA A 159 -3.14 -8.48 5.10
CA ALA A 159 -2.42 -7.67 4.14
C ALA A 159 -1.76 -8.48 3.01
N PRO A 160 -1.34 -7.83 1.90
CA PRO A 160 -0.54 -8.48 0.87
C PRO A 160 0.74 -9.11 1.44
N CYS A 161 0.99 -10.36 1.08
CA CYS A 161 2.14 -11.15 1.54
C CYS A 161 2.92 -11.69 0.35
N THR A 162 4.23 -11.45 0.31
CA THR A 162 5.14 -11.99 -0.71
C THR A 162 6.23 -12.80 -0.01
N ILE A 163 6.39 -14.05 -0.41
CA ILE A 163 7.35 -14.98 0.17
C ILE A 163 8.20 -15.57 -0.95
N ALA A 164 9.52 -15.42 -0.85
CA ALA A 164 10.48 -16.01 -1.77
C ALA A 164 11.37 -17.03 -1.05
N CYS A 165 11.19 -18.30 -1.38
CA CYS A 165 11.91 -19.45 -0.84
C CYS A 165 12.93 -19.92 -1.89
N SER A 166 14.11 -19.28 -1.91
CA SER A 166 15.17 -19.56 -2.89
C SER A 166 16.30 -20.42 -2.32
N GLY A 167 16.43 -20.51 -1.00
CA GLY A 167 17.37 -21.40 -0.34
C GLY A 167 16.97 -22.87 -0.47
N GLU A 168 17.93 -23.78 -0.52
CA GLU A 168 17.66 -25.22 -0.40
C GLU A 168 16.98 -25.50 0.95
N GLN A 169 15.92 -26.31 0.93
CA GLN A 169 15.08 -26.62 2.10
C GLN A 169 14.53 -25.36 2.81
N SER A 170 14.48 -24.21 2.11
CA SER A 170 13.85 -23.01 2.67
C SER A 170 12.34 -23.16 2.72
N CYS A 171 11.70 -22.56 3.73
CA CYS A 171 10.26 -22.70 3.94
C CYS A 171 9.85 -24.19 4.02
N ALA A 172 10.65 -25.04 4.68
CA ALA A 172 10.40 -26.48 4.75
C ALA A 172 9.07 -26.83 5.45
N ARG A 173 8.53 -25.90 6.25
CA ARG A 173 7.28 -26.01 7.00
C ARG A 173 6.15 -25.24 6.32
N ARG A 174 5.02 -25.13 7.00
CA ARG A 174 3.80 -24.54 6.46
C ARG A 174 3.95 -23.04 6.21
N VAL A 175 3.45 -22.63 5.05
CA VAL A 175 3.16 -21.24 4.73
C VAL A 175 1.64 -21.03 4.83
N LYS A 176 1.20 -20.22 5.78
CA LYS A 176 -0.21 -19.90 6.05
C LYS A 176 -0.60 -18.57 5.43
N CYS A 177 -1.19 -18.65 4.23
CA CYS A 177 -1.68 -17.49 3.48
C CYS A 177 -3.21 -17.40 3.41
N LYS A 178 -3.93 -18.28 4.11
CA LYS A 178 -5.39 -18.41 4.02
C LYS A 178 -6.15 -17.10 4.26
N GLU A 179 -5.66 -16.28 5.19
CA GLU A 179 -6.31 -15.02 5.59
C GLU A 179 -5.86 -13.81 4.74
N ALA A 180 -4.83 -13.97 3.89
CA ALA A 180 -4.26 -12.87 3.11
C ALA A 180 -5.14 -12.51 1.92
N CYS A 181 -5.36 -11.20 1.72
CA CYS A 181 -6.07 -10.72 0.53
C CYS A 181 -5.29 -10.95 -0.77
N SER A 182 -3.97 -11.10 -0.68
CA SER A 182 -3.08 -11.39 -1.79
C SER A 182 -1.86 -12.12 -1.23
N CYS A 183 -1.56 -13.30 -1.76
CA CYS A 183 -0.37 -14.04 -1.37
C CYS A 183 0.35 -14.61 -2.59
N ASP A 184 1.62 -14.24 -2.73
CA ASP A 184 2.55 -14.76 -3.72
C ASP A 184 3.66 -15.53 -3.01
N VAL A 185 3.72 -16.84 -3.25
CA VAL A 185 4.79 -17.71 -2.73
C VAL A 185 5.55 -18.28 -3.90
N SER A 186 6.85 -18.01 -3.96
CA SER A 186 7.75 -18.56 -4.98
C SER A 186 8.74 -19.52 -4.34
N CYS A 187 8.70 -20.78 -4.76
CA CYS A 187 9.57 -21.85 -4.29
C CYS A 187 10.52 -22.23 -5.42
N SER A 188 11.77 -21.73 -5.37
CA SER A 188 12.78 -21.95 -6.42
C SER A 188 14.00 -22.73 -5.92
N GLY A 189 14.19 -22.82 -4.60
CA GLY A 189 15.22 -23.67 -4.01
C GLY A 189 14.91 -25.17 -4.14
N LEU A 190 15.96 -25.99 -4.07
CA LEU A 190 15.80 -27.45 -4.01
C LEU A 190 15.05 -27.83 -2.74
N GLU A 191 13.97 -28.61 -2.86
CA GLU A 191 13.08 -28.96 -1.73
C GLU A 191 12.52 -27.74 -0.97
N ALA A 192 12.51 -26.56 -1.59
CA ALA A 192 11.82 -25.42 -1.02
C ALA A 192 10.31 -25.68 -0.97
N CYS A 193 9.64 -25.16 0.07
CA CYS A 193 8.21 -25.41 0.31
C CYS A 193 7.92 -26.92 0.46
N GLY A 194 8.62 -27.56 1.41
CA GLY A 194 8.50 -28.99 1.68
C GLY A 194 7.08 -29.43 2.06
N GLU A 195 6.30 -28.54 2.67
CA GLU A 195 4.86 -28.69 2.90
C GLU A 195 4.07 -27.78 1.95
N THR A 196 2.92 -28.26 1.47
CA THR A 196 2.05 -27.49 0.57
C THR A 196 1.56 -26.20 1.25
N PRO A 197 1.78 -25.01 0.66
CA PRO A 197 1.26 -23.75 1.19
C PRO A 197 -0.27 -23.70 1.27
N GLU A 198 -0.80 -23.09 2.33
CA GLU A 198 -2.23 -22.79 2.48
C GLU A 198 -2.54 -21.47 1.75
N CYS A 199 -2.77 -21.54 0.45
CA CYS A 199 -3.08 -20.38 -0.39
C CYS A 199 -4.49 -19.80 -0.10
N PRO A 200 -4.71 -18.50 -0.34
CA PRO A 200 -6.05 -17.92 -0.31
C PRO A 200 -6.96 -18.67 -1.29
N HIS A 201 -8.24 -18.85 -0.96
CA HIS A 201 -9.18 -19.63 -1.78
C HIS A 201 -8.71 -21.05 -2.17
N GLY A 202 -7.78 -21.65 -1.41
CA GLY A 202 -7.29 -23.02 -1.59
C GLY A 202 -6.59 -23.23 -2.93
N ASP A 203 -6.93 -24.33 -3.61
CA ASP A 203 -6.25 -24.75 -4.84
C ASP A 203 -6.44 -23.81 -6.03
N THR A 204 -7.45 -22.93 -6.00
CA THR A 204 -7.67 -21.93 -7.07
C THR A 204 -6.51 -20.96 -7.22
N CYS A 205 -5.82 -20.65 -6.12
CA CYS A 205 -4.70 -19.71 -6.10
C CYS A 205 -3.33 -20.38 -6.04
N ARG A 206 -3.29 -21.70 -6.20
CA ARG A 206 -2.05 -22.47 -6.20
C ARG A 206 -1.36 -22.35 -7.55
N LEU A 207 -0.06 -22.07 -7.54
CA LEU A 207 0.80 -22.04 -8.72
C LEU A 207 2.04 -22.90 -8.49
N GLY A 208 2.03 -24.11 -9.05
CA GLY A 208 3.08 -25.10 -8.80
C GLY A 208 3.12 -25.51 -7.33
N ALA A 209 4.28 -25.35 -6.69
CA ALA A 209 4.47 -25.56 -5.25
C ALA A 209 4.10 -24.34 -4.39
N GLY A 210 3.76 -23.20 -5.01
CA GLY A 210 3.50 -21.93 -4.33
C GLY A 210 2.06 -21.42 -4.49
N CYS A 211 1.89 -20.14 -4.17
CA CYS A 211 0.64 -19.39 -4.31
C CYS A 211 0.84 -18.23 -5.29
N THR A 212 -0.24 -17.76 -5.92
CA THR A 212 -0.21 -16.55 -6.74
C THR A 212 -1.43 -15.66 -6.55
N SER A 213 -1.20 -14.36 -6.55
CA SER A 213 -2.22 -13.31 -6.59
C SER A 213 -2.58 -12.87 -8.01
N SER A 214 -1.90 -13.41 -9.03
CA SER A 214 -2.09 -12.98 -10.42
C SER A 214 -3.47 -13.33 -10.99
N VAL A 215 -4.16 -14.29 -10.37
CA VAL A 215 -5.54 -14.63 -10.71
C VAL A 215 -6.48 -13.66 -9.96
N PRO A 216 -7.46 -13.02 -10.63
CA PRO A 216 -8.31 -12.01 -9.99
C PRO A 216 -9.03 -12.48 -8.71
N ALA A 217 -9.41 -13.76 -8.64
CA ALA A 217 -10.03 -14.34 -7.45
C ALA A 217 -9.05 -14.49 -6.27
N CYS A 218 -7.75 -14.37 -6.49
CA CYS A 218 -6.67 -14.59 -5.53
C CYS A 218 -6.03 -13.29 -5.01
N ASN A 219 -6.52 -12.15 -5.49
CA ASN A 219 -6.17 -10.82 -5.02
C ASN A 219 -7.42 -10.14 -4.42
N ALA A 220 -8.20 -10.91 -3.67
CA ALA A 220 -9.38 -10.48 -2.96
C ALA A 220 -9.31 -10.99 -1.51
N CYS A 221 -9.75 -10.16 -0.57
CA CYS A 221 -9.84 -10.56 0.83
C CYS A 221 -10.90 -11.66 1.01
N PRO A 222 -10.62 -12.71 1.78
CA PRO A 222 -11.60 -13.74 2.12
C PRO A 222 -12.75 -13.21 2.99
#